data_AF-A0A7V9CQ91-F1
#
_entry.id   AF-A0A7V9CQ91-F1
#
_cell.length_a   1.000
_cell.length_b   1.000
_cell.length_c   1.000
_cell.angle_alpha   90.00
_cell.angle_beta   90.00
_cell.angle_gamma   90.00
#
_symmetry.space_group_name_H-M   'P 1'
#
loop_
_entity.id
_entity.type
_entity.pdbx_description
1 polymer ?
#
loop_
_entity_poly.entity_id
_entity_poly.type
_entity_poly.pdbx_seq_one_letter_code
_entity_poly.pdbx_strand_id
1 'polypeptide(L)' 'MSSIRIPPALRAEGGGEARVDADGETVRELLDDLMARFPNLRERIFAGGEIASFVN' A
#
# COMPACT_ATOMS: atom_id res chain seq x y z
N MET A 1 1.76 -8.21 11.98
CA MET A 1 0.98 -8.61 10.80
C MET A 1 -0.40 -7.97 10.80
N SER A 2 -0.57 -7.00 9.90
CA SER A 2 -1.83 -6.33 9.60
C SER A 2 -2.16 -6.54 8.13
N SER A 3 -3.42 -6.87 7.81
CA SER A 3 -3.83 -7.14 6.43
C SER A 3 -4.30 -5.84 5.76
N ILE A 4 -3.59 -5.41 4.73
CA ILE A 4 -3.88 -4.20 3.95
C ILE A 4 -4.73 -4.57 2.76
N ARG A 5 -5.86 -3.88 2.56
CA ARG A 5 -6.72 -4.10 1.40
C ARG A 5 -6.26 -3.25 0.22
N ILE A 6 -6.03 -3.89 -0.92
CA ILE A 6 -5.62 -3.20 -2.15
C ILE A 6 -6.86 -2.97 -3.03
N PRO A 7 -7.19 -1.71 -3.37
CA PRO A 7 -8.29 -1.40 -4.28
C PRO A 7 -8.06 -2.01 -5.67
N PRO A 8 -9.11 -2.32 -6.44
CA PRO A 8 -8.98 -2.86 -7.80
C PRO A 8 -8.08 -2.00 -8.69
N ALA A 9 -8.17 -0.68 -8.54
CA ALA A 9 -7.35 0.28 -9.29
C ALA A 9 -5.86 0.06 -9.08
N LEU A 10 -5.40 -0.43 -7.91
CA LEU A 10 -4.01 -0.61 -7.50
C LEU A 10 -3.49 -2.05 -7.62
N ARG A 11 -4.33 -3.01 -8.05
CA ARG A 11 -3.92 -4.42 -8.05
C ARG A 11 -2.78 -4.71 -9.00
N ALA A 12 -2.69 -4.03 -10.15
CA ALA A 12 -1.63 -4.30 -11.12
C ALA A 12 -0.23 -4.05 -10.51
N GLU A 13 -0.12 -3.07 -9.63
CA GLU A 13 1.11 -2.64 -8.97
C GLU A 13 1.32 -3.32 -7.61
N GLY A 14 0.24 -3.79 -6.98
CA GLY A 14 0.22 -4.56 -5.74
C GLY A 14 0.33 -6.08 -5.92
N GLY A 15 0.82 -6.55 -7.07
CA GLY A 15 1.03 -7.99 -7.32
C GLY A 15 -0.23 -8.79 -7.67
N GLY A 16 -1.34 -8.12 -8.01
CA GLY A 16 -2.62 -8.73 -8.39
C GLY A 16 -3.54 -9.03 -7.22
N GLU A 17 -3.01 -9.00 -6.00
CA GLU A 17 -3.72 -9.45 -4.81
C GLU A 17 -4.71 -8.41 -4.29
N ALA A 18 -5.84 -8.87 -3.76
CA ALA A 18 -6.83 -7.99 -3.12
C ALA A 18 -6.46 -7.62 -1.68
N ARG A 19 -5.60 -8.41 -1.04
CA ARG A 19 -5.07 -8.18 0.31
C ARG A 19 -3.59 -8.51 0.33
N VAL A 20 -2.83 -7.69 1.03
CA VAL A 20 -1.41 -7.90 1.26
C VAL A 20 -1.19 -7.79 2.76
N ASP A 21 -0.57 -8.81 3.34
CA ASP A 21 -0.17 -8.76 4.74
C ASP A 21 1.11 -7.93 4.85
N ALA A 22 1.13 -6.97 5.77
CA ALA A 22 2.28 -6.12 6.06
C ALA A 22 2.61 -6.16 7.55
N ASP A 23 3.87 -5.88 7.87
CA ASP A 23 4.35 -5.86 9.25
C ASP A 23 4.70 -4.43 9.69
N GLY A 24 4.22 -4.07 10.87
CA GLY A 24 4.35 -2.73 11.44
C GLY A 24 3.38 -2.53 12.60
N GLU A 25 3.79 -1.72 13.57
CA GLU A 25 2.96 -1.29 14.70
C GLU A 25 2.22 0.02 14.38
N THR A 26 2.74 0.80 13.44
CA THR A 26 2.13 2.05 12.97
C THR A 26 1.73 1.98 11.51
N VAL A 27 0.78 2.84 11.11
CA VAL A 27 0.41 3.01 9.69
C VAL A 27 1.62 3.38 8.83
N ARG A 28 2.56 4.15 9.37
CA ARG A 28 3.80 4.51 8.69
C ARG A 28 4.64 3.27 8.38
N GLU A 29 4.87 2.42 9.38
CA GLU A 29 5.66 1.19 9.20
C GLU A 29 4.99 0.22 8.23
N LEU A 30 3.67 0.08 8.31
CA LEU A 30 2.90 -0.74 7.37
C LEU A 30 3.02 -0.22 5.93
N LEU A 31 2.97 1.10 5.72
CA LEU A 31 3.17 1.71 4.41
C LEU A 31 4.62 1.55 3.95
N ASP A 32 5.61 1.69 4.84
CA ASP A 32 7.02 1.53 4.52
C ASP A 32 7.34 0.07 4.10
N ASP A 33 6.79 -0.93 4.79
CA ASP A 33 6.89 -2.34 4.38
C ASP A 33 6.22 -2.58 3.02
N LEU A 34 5.01 -2.04 2.83
CA LEU A 34 4.29 -2.18 1.56
C LEU A 34 5.07 -1.52 0.40
N MET A 35 5.63 -0.33 0.62
CA MET A 35 6.43 0.38 -0.39
C MET A 35 7.77 -0.30 -0.68
N ALA A 36 8.39 -0.93 0.31
CA ALA A 36 9.63 -1.69 0.12
C ALA A 36 9.38 -2.90 -0.80
N ARG A 37 8.21 -3.54 -0.68
CA ARG A 37 7.81 -4.70 -1.47
C ARG A 37 7.25 -4.33 -2.84
N PHE A 38 6.52 -3.22 -2.91
CA PHE A 38 5.84 -2.73 -4.09
C PHE A 38 6.21 -1.26 -4.37
N PRO A 39 7.41 -0.99 -4.91
CA PRO A 39 7.85 0.38 -5.17
C PRO A 39 6.93 1.12 -6.15
N ASN A 40 6.30 0.42 -7.10
CA ASN A 40 5.34 1.01 -8.05
C ASN A 40 4.06 1.53 -7.36
N LEU A 41 3.69 0.96 -6.21
CA LEU A 41 2.55 1.42 -5.41
C LEU A 41 2.82 2.78 -4.78
N ARG A 42 4.08 3.10 -4.47
CA ARG A 42 4.49 4.36 -3.84
C ARG A 42 4.04 5.58 -4.66
N GLU A 43 4.28 5.57 -5.97
CA GLU A 43 3.90 6.70 -6.84
C GLU A 43 2.39 6.91 -6.88
N ARG A 44 1.61 5.84 -6.70
CA ARG A 44 0.14 5.88 -6.75
C ARG A 44 -0.49 6.20 -5.39
N ILE A 45 0.14 5.77 -4.30
CA ILE A 45 -0.29 6.09 -2.94
C ILE A 45 0.07 7.53 -2.58
N PHE A 46 1.28 7.99 -2.95
CA PHE A 46 1.80 9.33 -2.64
C PHE A 46 1.72 10.30 -3.83
N ALA A 47 0.66 10.20 -4.63
CA ALA A 47 0.46 11.04 -5.80
C ALA A 47 0.38 12.53 -5.38
N GLY A 48 1.44 13.29 -5.64
CA GLY A 48 1.50 14.72 -5.28
C GLY A 48 1.87 15.01 -3.82
N GLY A 49 2.38 14.01 -3.07
CA GLY A 49 2.80 14.17 -1.68
C GLY A 49 1.69 13.96 -0.64
N GLU A 50 0.47 13.67 -1.07
CA GLU A 50 -0.65 13.31 -0.21
C GLU A 50 -0.92 11.80 -0.28
N ILE A 51 -1.38 11.23 0.84
CA ILE A 51 -1.86 9.84 0.87
C ILE A 51 -3.20 9.80 0.14
N ALA A 52 -3.32 8.90 -0.81
CA ALA A 52 -4.54 8.71 -1.54
C ALA A 52 -5.71 8.35 -0.61
N SER A 53 -6.86 8.98 -0.83
CA SER A 53 -8.08 8.90 0.02
C SER A 53 -8.71 7.50 0.14
N PHE A 54 -8.22 6.54 -0.63
CA PHE A 54 -8.63 5.14 -0.57
C PHE A 54 -7.78 4.29 0.40
N VAL A 55 -6.79 4.88 1.07
CA VAL A 55 -6.01 4.27 2.14
C VAL A 55 -6.67 4.63 3.48
N ASN A 56 -7.41 3.68 4.05
CA ASN A 56 -8.15 3.82 5.32
C ASN A 56 -7.79 2.69 6.28
#